data_AF-A0A069ISE5-F1
#
_entry.id   AF-A0A069ISE5-F1
#
_cell.length_a   1.000
_cell.length_b   1.000
_cell.length_c   1.000
_cell.angle_alpha   90.00
_cell.angle_beta   90.00
_cell.angle_gamma   90.00
#
_symmetry.space_group_name_H-M   'P 1'
#
loop_
_entity.id
_entity.type
_entity.pdbx_description
1 polymer ?
#
loop_
_entity_poly.entity_id
_entity_poly.type
_entity_poly.pdbx_seq_one_letter_code
_entity_poly.pdbx_strand_id
1 'polypeptide(L)'
;MTIRMSLFGALLATIALTGAAQARTAPQTAPDPYSAPDPYRDQRALPDPQDPAAHEALLRAKGEAYHRAEDSRQTEEELRLTRALNDEIAAQNALADKADEAARLDYDAAVARHQIEVRQAEEQARAAAEATRAAQDQYDRDYAAWREQVRLCQSGFREACTARPAWVRPQP
;
A
#
# COMPACT_ATOMS: atom_id res chain seq x y z
N MET A 1 -23.16 22.91 -35.32
CA MET A 1 -22.58 23.83 -36.30
C MET A 1 -22.54 25.23 -35.70
N THR A 2 -21.39 25.64 -35.13
CA THR A 2 -20.83 27.01 -35.19
C THR A 2 -19.50 27.03 -34.44
N ILE A 3 -18.47 27.42 -35.19
CA ILE A 3 -17.08 27.65 -34.79
C ILE A 3 -16.99 29.02 -34.13
N ARG A 4 -16.16 29.19 -33.09
CA ARG A 4 -15.38 30.42 -32.90
C ARG A 4 -13.99 30.14 -32.36
N MET A 5 -13.05 30.77 -33.06
CA MET A 5 -11.61 30.67 -33.04
C MET A 5 -11.05 31.97 -32.42
N SER A 6 -9.83 31.90 -31.89
CA SER A 6 -8.84 33.00 -31.79
C SER A 6 -9.02 34.00 -30.64
N LEU A 7 -8.00 34.67 -30.06
CA LEU A 7 -6.52 34.63 -30.04
C LEU A 7 -6.13 35.85 -29.16
N PHE A 8 -5.21 35.73 -28.19
CA PHE A 8 -4.34 36.78 -27.64
C PHE A 8 -3.41 36.04 -26.65
N GLY A 9 -2.08 36.00 -26.69
CA GLY A 9 -1.10 36.90 -27.27
C GLY A 9 -0.17 37.39 -26.15
N ALA A 10 0.97 36.75 -25.92
CA ALA A 10 2.13 37.35 -25.24
C ALA A 10 3.41 36.56 -25.57
N LEU A 11 4.45 37.31 -25.90
CA LEU A 11 5.69 36.97 -26.59
C LEU A 11 6.89 37.09 -25.61
N LEU A 12 8.06 36.56 -26.02
CA LEU A 12 9.45 36.86 -25.59
C LEU A 12 10.00 36.04 -24.41
N ALA A 13 11.24 35.51 -24.41
CA ALA A 13 12.31 35.39 -25.41
C ALA A 13 13.34 34.38 -24.85
N THR A 14 13.77 33.39 -25.64
CA THR A 14 14.89 32.51 -25.27
C THR A 14 16.06 32.76 -26.22
N ILE A 15 17.16 33.26 -25.64
CA ILE A 15 18.47 33.42 -26.28
C ILE A 15 19.01 32.03 -26.61
N ALA A 16 19.23 31.77 -27.90
CA ALA A 16 19.96 30.62 -28.38
C ALA A 16 21.46 30.91 -28.30
N LEU A 17 22.18 30.17 -27.45
CA LEU A 17 23.62 30.00 -27.61
C LEU A 17 23.86 28.66 -28.30
N THR A 18 24.33 28.76 -29.55
CA THR A 18 24.92 27.67 -30.33
C THR A 18 26.17 27.13 -29.65
N GLY A 19 26.22 25.82 -29.43
CA GLY A 19 27.41 25.09 -29.01
C GLY A 19 27.27 23.62 -29.36
N ALA A 20 27.68 23.26 -30.57
CA ALA A 20 27.79 21.88 -31.02
C ALA A 20 28.96 21.19 -30.30
N ALA A 21 28.70 20.08 -29.63
CA ALA A 21 29.69 19.05 -29.36
C ALA A 21 29.00 17.69 -29.16
N GLN A 22 29.25 16.79 -30.10
CA GLN A 22 28.82 15.40 -30.08
C GLN A 22 29.47 14.66 -28.91
N ALA A 23 28.69 13.98 -28.08
CA ALA A 23 29.19 12.94 -27.19
C ALA A 23 28.13 11.87 -26.92
N ARG A 24 28.37 10.70 -27.52
CA ARG A 24 28.08 9.34 -27.03
C ARG A 24 26.67 9.04 -26.52
N THR A 25 25.93 8.30 -27.35
CA THR A 25 24.77 7.49 -26.96
C THR A 25 25.20 6.40 -25.97
N ALA A 26 25.04 6.66 -24.67
CA ALA A 26 24.77 5.62 -23.68
C ALA A 26 23.24 5.53 -23.49
N PRO A 27 22.65 4.34 -23.27
CA PRO A 27 21.23 4.26 -22.93
C PRO A 27 21.02 4.93 -21.58
N GLN A 28 20.54 6.17 -21.61
CA GLN A 28 20.01 6.86 -20.45
C GLN A 28 18.62 6.27 -20.21
N THR A 29 18.52 5.25 -19.37
CA THR A 29 17.27 4.98 -18.65
C THR A 29 16.88 6.28 -17.97
N ALA A 30 15.75 6.85 -18.39
CA ALA A 30 15.18 8.02 -17.75
C ALA A 30 15.07 7.73 -16.24
N PRO A 31 15.54 8.64 -15.36
CA PRO A 31 15.30 8.48 -13.94
C PRO A 31 13.79 8.45 -13.73
N ASP A 32 13.31 7.37 -13.09
CA ASP A 32 11.91 7.25 -12.70
C ASP A 32 11.55 8.47 -11.83
N PRO A 33 10.60 9.33 -12.24
CA PRO A 33 10.20 10.51 -11.48
C PRO A 33 9.59 10.15 -10.10
N TYR A 34 9.36 8.86 -9.82
CA TYR A 34 8.91 8.36 -8.52
C TYR A 34 10.03 7.81 -7.62
N SER A 35 11.29 7.82 -8.07
CA SER A 35 12.43 7.46 -7.21
C SER A 35 12.86 8.67 -6.38
N ALA A 36 11.94 9.18 -5.55
CA ALA A 36 12.33 10.02 -4.43
C ALA A 36 13.07 9.14 -3.41
N PRO A 37 14.23 9.55 -2.88
CA PRO A 37 14.83 8.88 -1.73
C PRO A 37 13.78 8.81 -0.63
N ASP A 38 13.41 7.60 -0.21
CA ASP A 38 12.57 7.41 0.96
C ASP A 38 13.25 8.10 2.16
N PRO A 39 12.66 9.16 2.74
CA PRO A 39 13.27 9.90 3.85
C PRO A 39 13.40 9.05 5.12
N TYR A 40 12.77 7.87 5.15
CA TYR A 40 12.84 6.89 6.22
C TYR A 40 13.81 5.73 5.96
N ARG A 41 14.48 5.71 4.80
CA ARG A 41 15.42 4.64 4.43
C ARG A 41 16.64 4.55 5.35
N ASP A 42 16.98 5.64 6.01
CA ASP A 42 18.12 5.77 6.92
C ASP A 42 17.67 5.96 8.39
N GLN A 43 16.66 5.19 8.84
CA GLN A 43 16.33 5.03 10.26
C GLN A 43 17.39 4.19 11.00
N ARG A 44 18.67 4.53 10.86
CA ARG A 44 19.69 3.94 11.71
C ARG A 44 19.42 4.39 13.14
N ALA A 45 19.50 3.45 14.08
CA ALA A 45 19.47 3.78 15.49
C ALA A 45 20.48 4.92 15.75
N LEU A 46 20.03 5.97 16.44
CA LEU A 46 20.95 7.01 16.87
C LEU A 46 22.04 6.33 17.73
N PRO A 47 23.32 6.64 17.48
CA PRO A 47 24.41 6.13 18.32
C PRO A 47 24.14 6.45 19.79
N ASP A 48 24.49 5.53 20.69
CA ASP A 48 24.38 5.76 22.12
C ASP A 48 25.19 7.03 22.48
N PRO A 49 24.56 8.07 23.05
CA PRO A 49 25.24 9.29 23.44
C PRO A 49 26.37 9.09 24.45
N GLN A 50 26.36 7.97 25.19
CA GLN A 50 27.37 7.61 26.18
C GLN A 50 28.49 6.71 25.62
N ASP A 51 28.41 6.27 24.36
CA ASP A 51 29.45 5.46 23.73
C ASP A 51 30.65 6.35 23.32
N PRO A 52 31.85 6.12 23.88
CA PRO A 52 33.05 6.87 23.53
C PRO A 52 33.42 6.74 22.04
N ALA A 53 33.18 5.58 21.42
CA ALA A 53 33.52 5.34 20.02
C ALA A 53 32.59 6.13 19.08
N ALA A 54 31.30 6.20 19.41
CA ALA A 54 30.34 7.06 18.73
C ALA A 54 30.71 8.55 18.85
N HIS A 55 31.13 8.98 20.04
CA HIS A 55 31.59 10.35 20.26
C HIS A 55 32.83 10.68 19.41
N GLU A 56 33.83 9.79 19.39
CA GLU A 56 35.04 9.97 18.59
C GLU A 56 34.74 9.97 17.08
N ALA A 57 33.86 9.09 16.62
CA ALA A 57 33.41 9.06 15.23
C ALA A 57 32.71 10.37 14.83
N LEU A 58 31.90 10.94 15.74
CA LEU A 58 31.22 12.21 15.53
C LEU A 58 32.20 13.38 15.49
N LEU A 59 33.21 13.40 16.36
CA LEU A 59 34.29 14.40 16.32
C LEU A 59 35.10 14.30 15.02
N ARG A 60 35.44 13.08 14.60
CA ARG A 60 36.14 12.83 13.34
C ARG A 60 35.32 13.27 12.13
N ALA A 61 34.00 13.04 12.15
CA ALA A 61 33.08 13.48 11.10
C ALA A 61 32.96 15.00 11.01
N LYS A 62 33.16 15.73 12.11
CA LYS A 62 33.19 17.21 12.14
C LYS A 62 34.48 17.79 11.55
N GLY A 63 35.53 16.98 11.39
CA GLY A 63 36.78 17.36 10.74
C GLY A 63 37.77 18.12 11.63
N GLU A 64 39.00 18.27 11.16
CA GLU A 64 40.14 18.84 11.91
C GLU A 64 39.96 20.32 12.29
N ALA A 65 39.08 21.04 11.60
CA ALA A 65 38.76 22.44 11.88
C ALA A 65 37.77 22.62 13.06
N TYR A 66 37.19 21.52 13.56
CA TYR A 66 36.25 21.59 14.67
C TYR A 66 36.98 21.83 16.00
N HIS A 67 36.75 22.99 16.59
CA HIS A 67 37.15 23.29 17.96
C HIS A 67 35.89 23.57 18.79
N ARG A 68 35.68 22.78 19.84
CA ARG A 68 34.61 23.03 20.82
C ARG A 68 34.91 24.37 21.52
N ALA A 69 33.89 25.23 21.63
CA ALA A 69 33.99 26.40 22.48
C ALA A 69 34.12 25.98 23.96
N GLU A 70 34.95 26.69 24.72
CA GLU A 70 35.06 26.45 26.16
C GLU A 70 33.75 26.77 26.87
N ASP A 71 33.40 25.95 27.87
CA ASP A 71 32.17 26.14 28.65
C ASP A 71 32.19 27.47 29.44
N SER A 72 33.38 28.01 29.72
CA SER A 72 33.60 29.34 30.32
C SER A 72 33.05 30.50 29.47
N ARG A 73 32.79 30.27 28.17
CA ARG A 73 32.17 31.27 27.28
C ARG A 73 30.65 31.26 27.31
N GLN A 74 30.02 30.26 27.94
CA GLN A 74 28.57 30.23 28.08
C GLN A 74 28.12 31.22 29.15
N THR A 75 27.15 32.05 28.80
CA THR A 75 26.47 32.95 29.72
C THR A 75 25.36 32.23 30.49
N GLU A 76 24.98 32.73 31.66
CA GLU A 76 23.86 32.15 32.43
C GLU A 76 22.54 32.16 31.64
N GLU A 77 22.33 33.19 30.81
CA GLU A 77 21.15 33.30 29.96
C GLU A 77 21.11 32.21 28.88
N GLU A 78 22.25 31.88 28.25
CA GLU A 78 22.34 30.78 27.28
C GLU A 78 22.08 29.42 27.93
N LEU A 79 22.56 29.21 29.17
CA LEU A 79 22.28 28.00 29.92
C LEU A 79 20.79 27.89 30.29
N ARG A 80 20.18 28.99 30.72
CA ARG A 80 18.74 29.06 31.01
C ARG A 80 17.90 28.75 29.76
N LEU A 81 18.24 29.34 28.62
CA LEU A 81 17.56 29.11 27.35
C LEU A 81 17.72 27.66 26.89
N THR A 82 18.93 27.12 26.98
CA THR A 82 19.22 25.73 26.58
C THR A 82 18.45 24.72 27.43
N ARG A 83 18.38 24.95 28.75
CA ARG A 83 17.56 24.12 29.65
C ARG A 83 16.08 24.18 29.24
N ALA A 84 15.54 25.38 29.03
CA ALA A 84 14.16 25.54 28.60
C ALA A 84 13.86 24.84 27.26
N LEU A 85 14.76 24.93 26.29
CA LEU A 85 14.61 24.26 25.00
C LEU A 85 14.69 22.73 25.13
N ASN A 86 15.60 22.21 25.96
CA ASN A 86 15.72 20.78 26.19
C ASN A 86 14.47 20.23 26.90
N ASP A 87 13.90 20.98 27.85
CA ASP A 87 12.64 20.63 28.51
C ASP A 87 11.48 20.60 27.51
N GLU A 88 11.43 21.57 26.58
CA GLU A 88 10.44 21.59 25.50
C GLU A 88 10.58 20.38 24.56
N ILE A 89 11.80 20.06 24.13
CA ILE A 89 12.08 18.90 23.27
C ILE A 89 11.67 17.61 23.99
N ALA A 90 12.00 17.47 25.27
CA ALA A 90 11.61 16.32 26.07
C ALA A 90 10.08 16.17 26.16
N ALA A 91 9.36 17.28 26.35
CA ALA A 91 7.90 17.27 26.36
C ALA A 91 7.30 16.89 25.00
N GLN A 92 7.87 17.40 23.89
CA GLN A 92 7.42 17.05 22.54
C GLN A 92 7.68 15.57 22.21
N ASN A 93 8.85 15.04 22.58
CA ASN A 93 9.17 13.62 22.39
C ASN A 93 8.20 12.74 23.19
N ALA A 94 7.90 13.09 24.44
CA ALA A 94 6.93 12.33 25.23
C ALA A 94 5.50 12.36 24.67
N LEU A 95 5.12 13.42 23.96
CA LEU A 95 3.85 13.48 23.23
C LEU A 95 3.90 12.63 21.95
N ALA A 96 5.00 12.67 21.22
CA ALA A 96 5.22 11.85 20.03
C ALA A 96 5.19 10.35 20.37
N ASP A 97 5.88 9.93 21.43
CA ASP A 97 5.90 8.53 21.87
C ASP A 97 4.48 7.98 22.14
N LYS A 98 3.63 8.80 22.79
CA LYS A 98 2.23 8.43 23.05
C LYS A 98 1.41 8.36 21.76
N ALA A 99 1.64 9.29 20.82
CA ALA A 99 0.96 9.27 19.54
C ALA A 99 1.35 8.04 18.71
N ASP A 100 2.64 7.67 18.72
CA ASP A 100 3.15 6.49 18.04
C ASP A 100 2.61 5.20 18.65
N GLU A 101 2.52 5.11 19.98
CA GLU A 101 1.90 3.97 20.67
C GLU A 101 0.42 3.83 20.27
N ALA A 102 -0.34 4.93 20.29
CA ALA A 102 -1.74 4.92 19.86
C ALA A 102 -1.88 4.50 18.39
N ALA A 103 -1.05 5.04 17.50
CA ALA A 103 -1.06 4.68 16.08
C ALA A 103 -0.74 3.20 15.84
N ARG A 104 0.19 2.61 16.62
CA ARG A 104 0.49 1.17 16.57
C ARG A 104 -0.71 0.33 16.98
N LEU A 105 -1.37 0.68 18.08
CA LEU A 105 -2.56 -0.04 18.54
C LEU A 105 -3.71 0.03 17.53
N ASP A 106 -3.93 1.20 16.92
CA ASP A 106 -4.94 1.38 15.87
C ASP A 106 -4.63 0.56 14.62
N TYR A 107 -3.36 0.53 14.22
CA TYR A 107 -2.88 -0.29 13.11
C TYR A 107 -3.07 -1.78 13.39
N ASP A 108 -2.65 -2.27 14.55
CA ASP A 108 -2.80 -3.68 14.93
C ASP A 108 -4.27 -4.10 14.98
N ALA A 109 -5.14 -3.24 15.51
CA ALA A 109 -6.57 -3.46 15.50
C ALA A 109 -7.15 -3.50 14.06
N ALA A 110 -6.66 -2.64 13.16
CA ALA A 110 -7.07 -2.66 11.75
C ALA A 110 -6.62 -3.93 11.03
N VAL A 111 -5.38 -4.38 11.26
CA VAL A 111 -4.86 -5.64 10.73
C VAL A 111 -5.68 -6.82 11.23
N ALA A 112 -6.01 -6.87 12.51
CA ALA A 112 -6.83 -7.94 13.08
C ALA A 112 -8.24 -7.99 12.46
N ARG A 113 -8.90 -6.84 12.29
CA ARG A 113 -10.20 -6.74 11.61
C ARG A 113 -10.11 -7.24 10.17
N HIS A 114 -9.11 -6.78 9.43
CA HIS A 114 -8.92 -7.18 8.04
C HIS A 114 -8.68 -8.68 7.89
N GLN A 115 -7.88 -9.29 8.76
CA GLN A 115 -7.65 -10.74 8.73
C GLN A 115 -8.93 -11.55 8.99
N ILE A 116 -9.83 -11.05 9.85
CA ILE A 116 -11.14 -11.69 10.09
C ILE A 116 -12.00 -11.59 8.83
N GLU A 117 -12.08 -10.41 8.22
CA GLU A 117 -12.85 -10.18 7.00
C GLU A 117 -12.38 -11.07 5.85
N VAL A 118 -11.06 -11.16 5.63
CA VAL A 118 -10.48 -12.03 4.61
C VAL A 118 -10.87 -13.49 4.83
N ARG A 119 -10.72 -14.01 6.06
CA ARG A 119 -11.10 -15.40 6.37
C ARG A 119 -12.59 -15.65 6.12
N GLN A 120 -13.45 -14.73 6.55
CA GLN A 120 -14.89 -14.84 6.33
C GLN A 120 -15.24 -14.82 4.84
N ALA A 121 -14.64 -13.92 4.07
CA ALA A 121 -14.86 -13.83 2.62
C ALA A 121 -14.40 -15.10 1.91
N GLU A 122 -13.24 -15.65 2.29
CA GLU A 122 -12.74 -16.91 1.75
C GLU A 122 -13.65 -18.10 2.08
N GLU A 123 -14.14 -18.20 3.32
CA GLU A 123 -15.09 -19.24 3.72
C GLU A 123 -16.40 -19.15 2.94
N GLN A 124 -16.95 -17.95 2.79
CA GLN A 124 -18.15 -17.71 2.00
C GLN A 124 -17.93 -18.07 0.52
N ALA A 125 -16.78 -17.70 -0.04
CA ALA A 125 -16.44 -18.03 -1.42
C ALA A 125 -16.31 -19.56 -1.62
N ARG A 126 -15.69 -20.27 -0.67
CA ARG A 126 -15.61 -21.74 -0.69
C ARG A 126 -16.99 -22.38 -0.63
N ALA A 127 -17.82 -21.96 0.33
CA ALA A 127 -19.19 -22.48 0.47
C ALA A 127 -20.05 -22.19 -0.77
N ALA A 128 -19.93 -21.00 -1.36
CA ALA A 128 -20.65 -20.64 -2.58
C ALA A 128 -20.19 -21.48 -3.79
N ALA A 129 -18.89 -21.74 -3.91
CA ALA A 129 -18.34 -22.59 -4.96
C ALA A 129 -18.82 -24.05 -4.81
N GLU A 130 -18.82 -24.59 -3.60
CA GLU A 130 -19.34 -25.93 -3.30
C GLU A 130 -20.83 -26.04 -3.58
N ALA A 131 -21.64 -25.05 -3.16
CA ALA A 131 -23.06 -25.00 -3.45
C ALA A 131 -23.33 -24.92 -4.97
N THR A 132 -22.54 -24.14 -5.70
CA THR A 132 -22.64 -24.03 -7.16
C THR A 132 -22.33 -25.36 -7.84
N ARG A 133 -21.26 -26.05 -7.43
CA ARG A 133 -20.91 -27.38 -7.95
C ARG A 133 -22.00 -28.40 -7.65
N ALA A 134 -22.51 -28.44 -6.42
CA ALA A 134 -23.59 -29.35 -6.04
C ALA A 134 -24.87 -29.10 -6.86
N ALA A 135 -25.20 -27.84 -7.14
CA ALA A 135 -26.34 -27.49 -7.98
C ALA A 135 -26.13 -27.91 -9.45
N GLN A 136 -24.91 -27.76 -9.98
CA GLN A 136 -24.55 -28.24 -11.32
C GLN A 136 -24.64 -29.77 -11.41
N ASP A 137 -24.06 -30.49 -10.46
CA ASP A 137 -24.13 -31.95 -10.41
C ASP A 137 -25.57 -32.46 -10.33
N GLN A 138 -26.42 -31.76 -9.56
CA GLN A 138 -27.84 -32.06 -9.53
C GLN A 138 -28.50 -31.82 -10.89
N TYR A 139 -28.28 -30.66 -11.49
CA TYR A 139 -28.82 -30.32 -12.80
C TYR A 139 -28.41 -31.35 -13.87
N ASP A 140 -27.15 -31.76 -13.90
CA ASP A 140 -26.65 -32.71 -14.88
C ASP A 140 -27.29 -34.10 -14.73
N ARG A 141 -27.49 -34.56 -13.49
CA ARG A 141 -28.22 -35.80 -13.21
C ARG A 141 -29.68 -35.72 -13.64
N ASP A 142 -30.35 -34.62 -13.29
CA ASP A 142 -31.75 -34.39 -13.62
C ASP A 142 -31.95 -34.29 -15.14
N TYR A 143 -31.04 -33.60 -15.83
CA TYR A 143 -31.02 -33.48 -17.28
C TYR A 143 -30.74 -34.82 -17.98
N ALA A 144 -29.84 -35.65 -17.44
CA ALA A 144 -29.59 -36.99 -17.96
C ALA A 144 -30.84 -37.88 -17.83
N ALA A 145 -31.50 -37.87 -16.67
CA ALA A 145 -32.74 -38.60 -16.45
C ALA A 145 -33.86 -38.12 -17.39
N TRP A 146 -33.96 -36.81 -17.61
CA TRP A 146 -34.90 -36.22 -18.57
C TRP A 146 -34.67 -36.69 -19.99
N ARG A 147 -33.41 -36.64 -20.47
CA ARG A 147 -33.08 -37.09 -21.83
C ARG A 147 -33.47 -38.55 -22.04
N GLU A 148 -33.25 -39.41 -21.05
CA GLU A 148 -33.62 -40.82 -21.13
C GLU A 148 -35.14 -41.02 -21.15
N GLN A 149 -35.88 -40.28 -20.30
CA GLN A 149 -37.34 -40.29 -20.31
C GLN A 149 -37.90 -39.88 -21.69
N VAL A 150 -37.37 -38.80 -22.27
CA VAL A 150 -37.76 -38.33 -23.61
C VAL A 150 -37.46 -39.39 -24.66
N ARG A 151 -36.29 -40.04 -24.60
CA ARG A 151 -35.90 -41.14 -25.52
C ARG A 151 -36.89 -42.30 -25.44
N LEU A 152 -37.27 -42.74 -24.24
CA LEU A 152 -38.24 -43.82 -24.03
C LEU A 152 -39.63 -43.45 -24.57
N CYS A 153 -40.09 -42.23 -24.29
CA CYS A 153 -41.35 -41.72 -24.83
C CYS A 153 -41.35 -41.72 -26.37
N GLN A 154 -40.28 -41.23 -26.99
CA GLN A 154 -40.11 -41.21 -28.46
C GLN A 154 -40.04 -42.61 -29.07
N SER A 155 -39.54 -43.61 -28.32
CA SER A 155 -39.52 -45.02 -28.76
C SER A 155 -40.89 -45.72 -28.71
N GLY A 156 -41.93 -45.04 -28.23
CA GLY A 156 -43.31 -45.54 -28.18
C GLY A 156 -43.77 -46.05 -26.81
N PHE A 157 -42.92 -45.98 -25.78
CA PHE A 157 -43.31 -46.34 -24.42
C PHE A 157 -44.13 -45.21 -23.77
N ARG A 158 -45.46 -45.29 -23.90
CA ARG A 158 -46.39 -44.22 -23.51
C ARG A 158 -46.33 -43.83 -22.02
N GLU A 159 -45.99 -44.78 -21.14
CA GLU A 159 -45.89 -44.50 -19.71
C GLU A 159 -44.77 -43.48 -19.41
N ALA A 160 -43.63 -43.53 -20.12
CA ALA A 160 -42.56 -42.54 -19.93
C ALA A 160 -42.98 -41.12 -20.35
N CYS A 161 -43.93 -40.96 -21.28
CA CYS A 161 -44.41 -39.65 -21.73
C CYS A 161 -45.20 -38.88 -20.66
N THR A 162 -45.81 -39.60 -19.71
CA THR A 162 -46.65 -39.02 -18.65
C THR A 162 -46.06 -39.22 -17.27
N ALA A 163 -44.97 -39.97 -17.16
CA ALA A 163 -44.27 -40.19 -15.90
C ALA A 163 -43.81 -38.85 -15.30
N ARG A 164 -44.08 -38.66 -14.01
CA ARG A 164 -43.61 -37.47 -13.31
C ARG A 164 -42.09 -37.51 -13.23
N PRO A 165 -41.40 -36.42 -13.61
CA PRO A 165 -39.95 -36.45 -13.58
C PRO A 165 -39.38 -36.56 -12.17
N ALA A 166 -38.28 -37.30 -12.03
CA ALA A 166 -37.68 -37.60 -10.72
C ALA A 166 -37.17 -36.36 -9.96
N TRP A 167 -36.85 -35.28 -10.69
CA TRP A 167 -36.40 -33.99 -10.13
C TRP A 167 -37.54 -33.07 -9.68
N VAL A 168 -38.80 -33.41 -9.99
CA VAL A 168 -39.96 -32.70 -9.45
C VAL A 168 -40.22 -33.22 -8.03
N ARG A 169 -39.82 -32.43 -7.02
CA ARG A 169 -40.09 -32.76 -5.62
C ARG A 169 -41.59 -32.99 -5.41
N PRO A 170 -41.99 -34.00 -4.61
CA PRO A 170 -43.39 -34.18 -4.25
C PRO A 170 -43.88 -32.89 -3.57
N GLN A 171 -45.06 -32.40 -3.99
CA GLN A 171 -45.72 -31.34 -3.24
C GLN A 171 -46.10 -31.87 -1.85
N PRO A 172 -45.94 -31.06 -0.80
CA PRO A 172 -46.37 -31.43 0.55
C PRO A 172 -47.89 -31.62 0.64
#